data_AF-A0A353HRL4-F1
#
_entry.id   AF-A0A353HRL4-F1
#
_cell.length_a   1.000
_cell.length_b   1.000
_cell.length_c   1.000
_cell.angle_alpha   90.00
_cell.angle_beta   90.00
_cell.angle_gamma   90.00
#
_symmetry.space_group_name_H-M   'P 1'
#
loop_
_entity.id
_entity.type
_entity.pdbx_description
1 polymer ?
#
loop_
_entity_poly.entity_id
_entity_poly.type
_entity_poly.pdbx_seq_one_letter_code
_entity_poly.pdbx_strand_id
1 'polypeptide(L)'
;MSYDLMVFAPEAAPRKRAAFLDWYEAQTEWPEEHGYDDPALAAPALQAFYAELSQEFAPVSGDTAEEMESGADYTIARDLIYISFLDWDKIDQAHETVYRLAAKHALGFFDVSSDIAEVWLPDNKDGLRVAHSD
;
A
#
# COMPACT_ATOMS: atom_id res chain seq x y z
N MET A 1 9.36 -15.28 1.77
CA MET A 1 7.95 -14.85 1.75
C MET A 1 7.98 -13.36 2.05
N SER A 2 7.22 -12.53 1.34
CA SER A 2 7.05 -11.11 1.68
C SER A 2 5.78 -10.94 2.50
N TYR A 3 5.67 -9.81 3.18
CA TYR A 3 4.43 -9.31 3.73
C TYR A 3 4.01 -8.11 2.90
N ASP A 4 2.92 -8.28 2.18
CA ASP A 4 2.44 -7.35 1.18
C ASP A 4 1.27 -6.53 1.71
N LEU A 5 1.34 -5.23 1.51
CA LEU A 5 0.34 -4.24 1.87
C LEU A 5 0.03 -3.35 0.68
N MET A 6 -1.17 -2.79 0.63
CA MET A 6 -1.57 -1.84 -0.41
C MET A 6 -2.31 -0.65 0.17
N VAL A 7 -1.97 0.55 -0.29
CA VAL A 7 -2.76 1.76 -0.05
C VAL A 7 -3.31 2.29 -1.36
N PHE A 8 -4.50 2.88 -1.33
CA PHE A 8 -5.19 3.30 -2.56
C PHE A 8 -6.01 4.59 -2.35
N ALA A 9 -6.28 5.29 -3.46
CA ALA A 9 -7.19 6.42 -3.49
C ALA A 9 -8.64 5.92 -3.27
N PRO A 10 -9.34 6.31 -2.20
CA PRO A 10 -10.65 5.75 -1.84
C PRO A 10 -11.74 6.06 -2.87
N GLU A 11 -11.57 7.07 -3.72
CA GLU A 11 -12.45 7.41 -4.84
C GLU A 11 -12.29 6.47 -6.05
N ALA A 12 -11.14 5.83 -6.21
CA ALA A 12 -10.86 4.92 -7.33
C ALA A 12 -11.39 3.50 -7.07
N ALA A 13 -11.41 3.08 -5.80
CA ALA A 13 -11.74 1.71 -5.40
C ALA A 13 -13.24 1.49 -5.15
N PRO A 14 -13.81 0.35 -5.61
CA PRO A 14 -15.16 -0.06 -5.24
C PRO A 14 -15.30 -0.32 -3.73
N ARG A 15 -16.47 0.01 -3.16
CA ARG A 15 -16.73 -0.16 -1.71
C ARG A 15 -17.22 -1.56 -1.29
N LYS A 16 -17.63 -2.38 -2.25
CA LYS A 16 -18.17 -3.72 -1.99
C LYS A 16 -17.05 -4.74 -2.16
N ARG A 17 -16.89 -5.65 -1.21
CA ARG A 17 -15.80 -6.64 -1.17
C ARG A 17 -15.53 -7.33 -2.50
N ALA A 18 -16.53 -8.00 -3.08
CA ALA A 18 -16.33 -8.72 -4.34
C ALA A 18 -15.80 -7.81 -5.46
N ALA A 19 -16.43 -6.64 -5.65
CA ALA A 19 -15.99 -5.68 -6.65
C ALA A 19 -14.62 -5.05 -6.34
N PHE A 20 -14.26 -4.91 -5.05
CA PHE A 20 -12.93 -4.46 -4.65
C PHE A 20 -11.87 -5.50 -5.01
N LEU A 21 -12.13 -6.79 -4.75
CA LEU A 21 -11.20 -7.87 -5.08
C LEU A 21 -11.02 -7.99 -6.61
N ASP A 22 -12.12 -7.94 -7.37
CA ASP A 22 -12.06 -7.91 -8.84
C ASP A 22 -11.23 -6.70 -9.35
N TRP A 23 -11.40 -5.54 -8.71
CA TRP A 23 -10.64 -4.34 -9.04
C TRP A 23 -9.15 -4.49 -8.67
N TYR A 24 -8.85 -5.00 -7.48
CA TYR A 24 -7.49 -5.27 -7.01
C TYR A 24 -6.76 -6.20 -7.98
N GLU A 25 -7.36 -7.33 -8.36
CA GLU A 25 -6.78 -8.27 -9.33
C GLU A 25 -6.41 -7.55 -10.62
N ALA A 26 -7.32 -6.75 -11.19
CA ALA A 26 -7.08 -5.98 -12.41
C ALA A 26 -5.98 -4.91 -12.25
N GLN A 27 -5.83 -4.30 -11.07
CA GLN A 27 -4.76 -3.32 -10.83
C GLN A 27 -3.39 -4.00 -10.71
N THR A 28 -3.34 -5.18 -10.09
CA THR A 28 -2.10 -5.96 -9.94
C THR A 28 -1.63 -6.68 -11.20
N GLU A 29 -2.38 -6.58 -12.30
CA GLU A 29 -1.88 -6.88 -13.65
C GLU A 29 -0.96 -5.78 -14.19
N TRP A 30 -0.82 -4.66 -13.47
CA TRP A 30 0.01 -3.51 -13.83
C TRP A 30 -0.31 -2.98 -15.25
N PRO A 31 -1.56 -2.56 -15.51
CA PRO A 31 -2.02 -2.24 -16.87
C PRO A 31 -1.57 -0.87 -17.41
N GLU A 32 -0.98 -0.02 -16.59
CA GLU A 32 -0.58 1.34 -16.96
C GLU A 32 0.62 1.33 -17.93
N GLU A 33 0.65 2.26 -18.89
CA GLU A 33 1.70 2.35 -19.92
C GLU A 33 3.02 2.96 -19.40
N HIS A 34 3.08 3.37 -18.13
CA HIS A 34 4.25 3.99 -17.51
C HIS A 34 4.96 3.05 -16.53
N GLY A 35 6.18 3.43 -16.13
CA GLY A 35 6.87 2.75 -15.04
C GLY A 35 6.14 2.93 -13.70
N TYR A 36 6.46 2.06 -12.74
CA TYR A 36 5.86 2.04 -11.40
C TYR A 36 6.84 2.52 -10.31
N ASP A 37 7.94 3.17 -10.72
CA ASP A 37 9.01 3.66 -9.84
C ASP A 37 8.95 5.18 -9.60
N ASP A 38 8.08 5.91 -10.32
CA ASP A 38 7.96 7.37 -10.21
C ASP A 38 6.78 7.79 -9.32
N PRO A 39 7.02 8.26 -8.08
CA PRO A 39 5.97 8.78 -7.21
C PRO A 39 5.20 9.95 -7.82
N ALA A 40 5.79 10.74 -8.72
CA ALA A 40 5.13 11.91 -9.30
C ALA A 40 3.89 11.56 -10.16
N LEU A 41 3.74 10.29 -10.56
CA LEU A 41 2.61 9.80 -11.35
C LEU A 41 1.38 9.45 -10.49
N ALA A 42 1.58 9.25 -9.18
CA ALA A 42 0.52 8.88 -8.24
C ALA A 42 -0.38 10.08 -7.86
N ALA A 43 -1.56 9.79 -7.31
CA ALA A 43 -2.43 10.82 -6.73
C ALA A 43 -1.71 11.59 -5.60
N PRO A 44 -1.98 12.91 -5.40
CA PRO A 44 -1.23 13.73 -4.44
C PRO A 44 -1.16 13.19 -3.00
N ALA A 45 -2.22 12.51 -2.53
CA ALA A 45 -2.24 11.89 -1.20
C ALA A 45 -1.30 10.68 -1.11
N LEU A 46 -1.21 9.88 -2.19
CA LEU A 46 -0.27 8.75 -2.31
C LEU A 46 1.17 9.24 -2.37
N GLN A 47 1.43 10.36 -3.06
CA GLN A 47 2.75 11.00 -3.07
C GLN A 47 3.21 11.38 -1.67
N ALA A 48 2.33 12.05 -0.90
CA ALA A 48 2.62 12.45 0.47
C ALA A 48 2.83 11.25 1.39
N PHE A 49 1.99 10.23 1.26
CA PHE A 49 2.14 8.96 1.97
C PHE A 49 3.50 8.31 1.69
N TYR A 50 3.89 8.18 0.42
CA TYR A 50 5.16 7.58 0.02
C TYR A 50 6.36 8.36 0.57
N ALA A 51 6.30 9.70 0.49
CA ALA A 51 7.37 10.57 0.97
C ALA A 51 7.62 10.45 2.48
N GLU A 52 6.61 10.08 3.27
CA GLU A 52 6.75 9.80 4.71
C GLU A 52 7.15 8.35 4.97
N LEU A 53 6.50 7.38 4.33
CA LEU A 53 6.78 5.96 4.54
C LEU A 53 8.22 5.60 4.15
N SER A 54 8.72 6.15 3.04
CA SER A 54 10.09 5.90 2.55
C SER A 54 11.19 6.43 3.47
N GLN A 55 10.87 7.29 4.45
CA GLN A 55 11.82 7.71 5.49
C GLN A 55 12.02 6.63 6.56
N GLU A 56 10.99 5.82 6.82
CA GLU A 56 11.03 4.71 7.78
C GLU A 56 11.43 3.39 7.10
N PHE A 57 10.94 3.18 5.87
CA PHE A 57 11.18 1.99 5.06
C PHE A 57 11.73 2.39 3.71
N ALA A 58 13.06 2.52 3.60
CA ALA A 58 13.69 2.92 2.36
C ALA A 58 13.34 1.95 1.21
N PRO A 59 13.15 2.46 -0.03
CA PRO A 59 12.99 1.61 -1.20
C PRO A 59 14.21 0.70 -1.35
N VAL A 60 13.99 -0.55 -1.75
CA VAL A 60 15.09 -1.45 -2.10
C VAL A 60 15.87 -0.83 -3.26
N SER A 61 17.04 -0.28 -2.97
CA SER A 61 17.92 0.37 -3.94
C SER A 61 19.21 -0.42 -4.20
N GLY A 62 19.31 -1.64 -3.68
CA GLY A 62 20.59 -2.33 -3.50
C GLY A 62 20.99 -3.28 -4.62
N ASP A 63 22.28 -3.22 -4.98
CA ASP A 63 23.04 -4.28 -5.66
C ASP A 63 23.50 -5.38 -4.66
N THR A 64 23.22 -5.22 -3.36
CA THR A 64 23.71 -6.08 -2.28
C THR A 64 22.57 -6.78 -1.53
N ALA A 65 22.84 -7.99 -1.02
CA ALA A 65 21.84 -8.82 -0.35
C ALA A 65 21.23 -8.16 0.91
N GLU A 66 22.05 -7.48 1.73
CA GLU A 66 21.56 -6.81 2.95
C GLU A 66 20.60 -5.64 2.66
N GLU A 67 20.83 -4.89 1.58
CA GLU A 67 19.93 -3.81 1.14
C GLU A 67 18.62 -4.37 0.55
N MET A 68 18.68 -5.54 -0.09
CA MET A 68 17.50 -6.24 -0.58
C MET A 68 16.68 -6.87 0.55
N GLU A 69 17.29 -7.26 1.66
CA GLU A 69 16.60 -7.91 2.78
C GLU A 69 15.97 -6.95 3.79
N SER A 70 16.41 -5.68 3.83
CA SER A 70 15.99 -4.70 4.84
C SER A 70 15.10 -3.56 4.31
N GLY A 71 15.03 -3.39 3.00
CA GLY A 71 14.18 -2.39 2.34
C GLY A 71 12.74 -2.86 2.09
N ALA A 72 11.92 -1.94 1.59
CA ALA A 72 10.59 -2.25 1.06
C ALA A 72 10.59 -2.10 -0.46
N ASP A 73 9.97 -3.02 -1.17
CA ASP A 73 9.73 -2.89 -2.60
C ASP A 73 8.43 -2.12 -2.83
N TYR A 74 8.45 -1.14 -3.72
CA TYR A 74 7.34 -0.23 -3.97
C TYR A 74 6.93 -0.31 -5.43
N THR A 75 5.66 -0.62 -5.67
CA THR A 75 5.03 -0.48 -6.99
C THR A 75 4.01 0.64 -6.92
N ILE A 76 4.32 1.76 -7.56
CA ILE A 76 3.56 3.01 -7.49
C ILE A 76 2.76 3.17 -8.78
N ALA A 77 1.46 2.92 -8.69
CA ALA A 77 0.51 3.21 -9.76
C ALA A 77 -0.14 4.59 -9.54
N ARG A 78 -0.99 5.03 -10.48
CA ARG A 78 -1.72 6.29 -10.33
C ARG A 78 -2.58 6.34 -9.08
N ASP A 79 -3.35 5.27 -8.84
CA ASP A 79 -4.42 5.24 -7.83
C ASP A 79 -4.10 4.31 -6.65
N LEU A 80 -2.92 3.68 -6.63
CA LEU A 80 -2.47 2.85 -5.52
C LEU A 80 -0.95 2.79 -5.38
N ILE A 81 -0.49 2.39 -4.20
CA ILE A 81 0.88 1.96 -3.94
C ILE A 81 0.81 0.56 -3.33
N TYR A 82 1.48 -0.39 -3.97
CA TYR A 82 1.71 -1.73 -3.45
C TYR A 82 3.10 -1.80 -2.82
N ILE A 83 3.19 -2.42 -1.65
CA ILE A 83 4.40 -2.42 -0.83
C ILE A 83 4.69 -3.85 -0.40
N SER A 84 5.87 -4.35 -0.72
CA SER A 84 6.32 -5.68 -0.31
C SER A 84 7.42 -5.53 0.74
N PHE A 85 7.15 -5.95 1.96
CA PHE A 85 8.12 -5.98 3.06
C PHE A 85 8.79 -7.35 3.12
N LEU A 86 10.13 -7.38 3.06
CA LEU A 86 10.90 -8.63 3.09
C LEU A 86 11.40 -8.98 4.50
N ASP A 87 11.49 -7.99 5.39
CA ASP A 87 11.94 -8.14 6.78
C ASP A 87 10.76 -8.52 7.71
N TRP A 88 10.69 -9.80 8.08
CA TRP A 88 9.63 -10.33 8.95
C TRP A 88 9.65 -9.76 10.36
N ASP A 89 10.81 -9.35 10.86
CA ASP A 89 10.93 -8.79 12.22
C ASP A 89 10.29 -7.39 12.31
N LYS A 90 9.95 -6.77 11.18
CA LYS A 90 9.34 -5.43 11.11
C LYS A 90 7.89 -5.44 10.64
N ILE A 91 7.25 -6.59 10.45
CA ILE A 91 5.87 -6.65 9.91
C ILE A 91 4.87 -5.88 10.77
N ASP A 92 4.92 -6.05 12.10
CA ASP A 92 4.02 -5.32 13.01
C ASP A 92 4.21 -3.81 12.88
N GLN A 93 5.47 -3.36 12.80
CA GLN A 93 5.81 -1.95 12.60
C GLN A 93 5.36 -1.46 11.23
N ALA A 94 5.55 -2.26 10.17
CA ALA A 94 5.16 -1.92 8.81
C ALA A 94 3.65 -1.74 8.70
N HIS A 95 2.88 -2.69 9.23
CA HIS A 95 1.42 -2.61 9.25
C HIS A 95 0.94 -1.40 10.05
N GLU A 96 1.47 -1.16 11.26
CA GLU A 96 1.09 -0.01 12.08
C GLU A 96 1.41 1.33 11.39
N THR A 97 2.61 1.45 10.81
CA THR A 97 3.03 2.68 10.12
C THR A 97 2.19 2.91 8.86
N VAL A 98 1.94 1.89 8.04
CA VAL A 98 1.08 1.99 6.85
C VAL A 98 -0.34 2.37 7.24
N TYR A 99 -0.93 1.73 8.25
CA TYR A 99 -2.27 2.05 8.75
C TYR A 99 -2.34 3.52 9.21
N ARG A 100 -1.40 3.95 10.04
CA ARG A 100 -1.34 5.33 10.57
C ARG A 100 -1.20 6.36 9.46
N LEU A 101 -0.31 6.13 8.49
CA LEU A 101 -0.09 7.06 7.38
C LEU A 101 -1.28 7.06 6.42
N ALA A 102 -1.88 5.91 6.13
CA ALA A 102 -3.10 5.83 5.33
C ALA A 102 -4.24 6.63 5.98
N ALA A 103 -4.43 6.51 7.30
CA ALA A 103 -5.37 7.33 8.04
C ALA A 103 -5.07 8.84 7.92
N LYS A 104 -3.80 9.22 8.15
CA LYS A 104 -3.33 10.61 8.06
C LYS A 104 -3.58 11.26 6.69
N HIS A 105 -3.39 10.50 5.62
CA HIS A 105 -3.53 11.00 4.25
C HIS A 105 -4.90 10.70 3.62
N ALA A 106 -5.87 10.21 4.42
CA ALA A 106 -7.20 9.83 3.98
C ALA A 106 -7.18 8.84 2.79
N LEU A 107 -6.33 7.83 2.87
CA LEU A 107 -6.21 6.74 1.90
C LEU A 107 -6.95 5.49 2.36
N GLY A 108 -7.36 4.66 1.41
CA GLY A 108 -7.75 3.29 1.69
C GLY A 108 -6.53 2.43 1.99
N PHE A 109 -6.73 1.39 2.80
CA PHE A 109 -5.69 0.44 3.18
C PHE A 109 -6.21 -0.98 2.98
N PHE A 110 -5.37 -1.86 2.42
CA PHE A 110 -5.66 -3.26 2.20
C PHE A 110 -4.48 -4.09 2.69
N ASP A 111 -4.74 -5.00 3.63
CA ASP A 111 -3.78 -6.02 4.04
C ASP A 111 -3.90 -7.21 3.08
N VAL A 112 -3.01 -7.25 2.09
CA VAL A 112 -2.99 -8.25 1.01
C VAL A 112 -2.60 -9.61 1.56
N SER A 113 -1.74 -9.63 2.58
CA SER A 113 -1.21 -10.86 3.19
C SER A 113 -2.12 -11.43 4.29
N SER A 114 -3.17 -10.71 4.67
CA SER A 114 -4.17 -11.18 5.63
C SER A 114 -5.05 -12.28 5.04
N ASP A 115 -5.27 -13.35 5.82
CA ASP A 115 -6.15 -14.47 5.45
C ASP A 115 -7.61 -14.05 5.20
N ILE A 116 -8.04 -12.91 5.77
CA ILE A 116 -9.42 -12.40 5.67
C ILE A 116 -9.56 -11.22 4.71
N ALA A 117 -8.48 -10.83 4.04
CA ALA A 117 -8.45 -9.73 3.08
C ALA A 117 -9.08 -8.44 3.63
N GLU A 118 -8.60 -8.00 4.79
CA GLU A 118 -9.11 -6.81 5.46
C GLU A 118 -8.84 -5.55 4.66
N VAL A 119 -9.92 -4.80 4.41
CA VAL A 119 -9.86 -3.49 3.77
C VAL A 119 -10.44 -2.45 4.70
N TRP A 120 -9.73 -1.35 4.82
CA TRP A 120 -10.16 -0.18 5.55
C TRP A 120 -10.32 1.03 4.62
N LEU A 121 -11.28 1.87 4.96
CA LEU A 121 -11.51 3.15 4.30
C LEU A 121 -11.41 4.30 5.32
N PRO A 122 -11.06 5.52 4.88
CA PRO A 122 -11.07 6.69 5.75
C PRO A 122 -12.42 6.92 6.43
N ASP A 123 -12.39 7.25 7.71
CA ASP A 123 -13.60 7.55 8.50
C ASP A 123 -13.95 9.05 8.56
N ASN A 124 -13.12 9.91 7.93
CA ASN A 124 -13.18 11.38 7.96
C ASN A 124 -12.89 12.01 9.33
N LYS A 125 -12.18 11.29 10.22
CA LYS A 125 -11.75 11.74 11.55
C LYS A 125 -10.30 11.37 11.82
N ASP A 126 -9.47 11.40 10.78
CA ASP A 126 -8.06 10.98 10.83
C ASP A 126 -7.87 9.50 11.24
N GLY A 127 -8.91 8.67 11.01
CA GLY A 127 -8.91 7.24 11.30
C GLY A 127 -9.34 6.40 10.10
N LEU A 128 -9.23 5.08 10.28
CA LEU A 128 -9.67 4.08 9.31
C LEU A 128 -10.76 3.21 9.94
N ARG A 129 -11.77 2.87 9.14
CA ARG A 129 -12.83 1.93 9.52
C ARG A 129 -12.81 0.73 8.58
N VAL A 130 -13.04 -0.46 9.14
CA VAL A 130 -13.18 -1.68 8.35
C VAL A 130 -14.32 -1.49 7.35
N ALA A 131 -13.99 -1.61 6.06
CA ALA A 131 -14.94 -1.59 4.97
C ALA A 131 -15.49 -3.00 4.73
N HIS A 132 -14.62 -4.01 4.76
CA HIS A 132 -14.97 -5.41 4.71
C HIS A 132 -13.80 -6.31 5.13
N SER A 133 -14.15 -7.48 5.65
CA SER A 133 -13.30 -8.64 5.98
C SER A 133 -14.12 -9.92 5.75
N ASP A 134 -13.49 -11.09 5.54
CA ASP A 134 -14.17 -12.41 5.55
C ASP A 134 -14.52 -12.88 6.97
#